data_AF-A0A117LGF4-F1
#
_entry.id   AF-A0A117LGF4-F1
#
_cell.length_a   1.000
_cell.length_b   1.000
_cell.length_c   1.000
_cell.angle_alpha   90.00
_cell.angle_beta   90.00
_cell.angle_gamma   90.00
#
_symmetry.space_group_name_H-M   'P 1'
#
loop_
_entity.id
_entity.type
_entity.pdbx_description
1 polymer ?
#
loop_
_entity_poly.entity_id
_entity_poly.type
_entity_poly.pdbx_seq_one_letter_code
_entity_poly.pdbx_strand_id
1 'polypeptide(L)'
;MTSRLPHPYVFSKQIVQANQFGAPIVALESTVITHGLPRPDNLRLAVDMENIVREHGATPATIAILDGEIHIGLSEEELSTLANRQDTRKISVRDLGIALAAGLSGGTTVASTLFVAAIANIKVFATGGIGGVHRGAPFDVSADLTQLGKSPVVVVCAGAKAILDLPATREVLETQGVPVIGYQTDEFPAF
;
A
#
# COMPACT_ATOMS: atom_id res chain seq x y z
N MET A 1 23.39 8.54 -2.77
CA MET A 1 23.80 7.12 -2.67
C MET A 1 22.54 6.28 -2.55
N THR A 2 22.10 5.61 -3.61
CA THR A 2 21.00 4.65 -3.55
C THR A 2 21.53 3.39 -2.90
N SER A 3 21.38 3.25 -1.58
CA SER A 3 21.62 1.98 -0.92
C SER A 3 20.60 0.99 -1.47
N ARG A 4 21.05 0.05 -2.31
CA ARG A 4 20.20 -1.10 -2.67
C ARG A 4 19.92 -1.83 -1.37
N LEU A 5 18.64 -1.91 -0.99
CA LEU A 5 18.24 -2.76 0.12
C LEU A 5 18.70 -4.19 -0.20
N PRO A 6 19.20 -4.94 0.79
CA PRO A 6 19.62 -6.32 0.56
C PRO A 6 18.41 -7.21 0.25
N HIS A 7 18.65 -8.47 -0.12
CA HIS A 7 17.59 -9.48 -0.08
C HIS A 7 16.89 -9.45 1.30
N PRO A 8 15.54 -9.50 1.37
CA PRO A 8 14.60 -9.94 0.33
C PRO A 8 13.93 -8.81 -0.48
N TYR A 9 14.54 -7.62 -0.59
CA TYR A 9 13.94 -6.51 -1.34
C TYR A 9 14.34 -6.54 -2.83
N VAL A 10 13.34 -6.53 -3.71
CA VAL A 10 13.50 -6.55 -5.17
C VAL A 10 12.91 -5.29 -5.75
N PHE A 11 13.74 -4.48 -6.41
CA PHE A 11 13.29 -3.27 -7.10
C PHE A 11 13.12 -3.55 -8.59
N SER A 12 11.99 -3.15 -9.17
CA SER A 12 11.81 -3.21 -10.62
C SER A 12 12.81 -2.30 -11.34
N LYS A 13 13.08 -2.60 -12.62
CA LYS A 13 13.95 -1.77 -13.46
C LYS A 13 13.49 -0.31 -13.50
N GLN A 14 12.18 -0.08 -13.56
CA GLN A 14 11.59 1.27 -13.58
C GLN A 14 11.84 2.02 -12.27
N ILE A 15 11.73 1.35 -11.11
CA ILE A 15 12.01 1.99 -9.82
C ILE A 15 13.49 2.27 -9.64
N VAL A 16 14.38 1.37 -10.06
CA VAL A 16 15.82 1.63 -10.07
C VAL A 16 16.15 2.85 -10.91
N GLN A 17 15.55 2.97 -12.11
CA GLN A 17 15.73 4.11 -12.99
C GLN A 17 15.19 5.40 -12.38
N ALA A 18 13.96 5.39 -11.85
CA ALA A 18 13.36 6.55 -11.20
C ALA A 18 14.23 7.07 -10.04
N ASN A 19 14.75 6.17 -9.21
CA ASN A 19 15.68 6.52 -8.13
C ASN A 19 17.01 7.12 -8.63
N GLN A 20 17.54 6.65 -9.76
CA GLN A 20 18.78 7.19 -10.34
C GLN A 20 18.59 8.61 -10.88
N PHE A 21 17.45 8.87 -11.51
CA PHE A 21 17.14 10.17 -12.12
C PHE A 21 16.41 11.13 -11.17
N GLY A 22 16.10 10.71 -9.94
CA GLY A 22 15.32 11.52 -9.00
C GLY A 22 13.88 11.76 -9.46
N ALA A 23 13.32 10.85 -10.27
CA ALA A 23 11.95 10.95 -10.74
C ALA A 23 10.96 10.66 -9.59
N PRO A 24 9.78 11.30 -9.58
CA PRO A 24 8.78 11.06 -8.55
C PRO A 24 8.24 9.63 -8.61
N ILE A 25 8.06 9.01 -7.44
CA ILE A 25 7.55 7.65 -7.29
C ILE A 25 6.30 7.67 -6.41
N VAL A 26 5.25 6.97 -6.84
CA VAL A 26 4.02 6.77 -6.06
C VAL A 26 3.87 5.29 -5.77
N ALA A 27 3.91 4.92 -4.49
CA ALA A 27 3.60 3.56 -4.05
C ALA A 27 2.12 3.24 -4.27
N LEU A 28 1.82 1.98 -4.55
CA LEU A 28 0.47 1.43 -4.67
C LEU A 28 0.39 0.10 -3.88
N GLU A 29 -0.74 -0.17 -3.25
CA GLU A 29 -0.97 -1.42 -2.50
C GLU A 29 -1.56 -2.52 -3.39
N SER A 30 -1.42 -3.77 -2.95
CA SER A 30 -1.81 -4.94 -3.74
C SER A 30 -2.83 -5.86 -3.04
N THR A 31 -3.27 -5.53 -1.82
CA THR A 31 -4.43 -6.21 -1.21
C THR A 31 -5.69 -5.95 -2.01
N VAL A 32 -5.89 -4.74 -2.57
CA VAL A 32 -7.03 -4.47 -3.44
C VAL A 32 -7.06 -5.40 -4.66
N ILE A 33 -5.88 -5.76 -5.19
CA ILE A 33 -5.72 -6.65 -6.36
C ILE A 33 -6.04 -8.11 -6.00
N THR A 34 -5.61 -8.56 -4.82
CA THR A 34 -5.71 -9.97 -4.43
C THR A 34 -6.98 -10.33 -3.66
N HIS A 35 -7.53 -9.38 -2.89
CA HIS A 35 -8.64 -9.61 -1.96
C HIS A 35 -9.74 -8.52 -2.02
N GLY A 36 -9.51 -7.43 -2.75
CA GLY A 36 -10.44 -6.29 -2.78
C GLY A 36 -11.47 -6.36 -3.90
N LEU A 37 -11.09 -6.86 -5.08
CA LEU A 37 -11.95 -6.91 -6.26
C LEU A 37 -11.99 -8.30 -6.91
N PRO A 38 -13.11 -8.66 -7.58
CA PRO A 38 -13.19 -9.88 -8.35
C PRO A 38 -12.33 -9.81 -9.62
N ARG A 39 -12.05 -10.97 -10.21
CA ARG A 39 -11.44 -11.05 -11.55
C ARG A 39 -12.51 -10.85 -12.63
N PRO A 40 -12.18 -10.20 -13.76
CA PRO A 40 -10.87 -9.62 -14.13
C PRO A 40 -10.69 -8.16 -13.67
N ASP A 41 -11.67 -7.59 -12.94
CA ASP A 41 -11.67 -6.18 -12.55
C ASP A 41 -10.47 -5.81 -11.68
N ASN A 42 -9.96 -6.75 -10.88
CA ASN A 42 -8.76 -6.56 -10.07
C ASN A 42 -7.51 -6.22 -10.89
N LEU A 43 -7.25 -6.95 -11.99
CA LEU A 43 -6.13 -6.69 -12.88
C LEU A 43 -6.35 -5.40 -13.67
N ARG A 44 -7.58 -5.18 -14.17
CA ARG A 44 -7.91 -3.95 -14.89
C ARG A 44 -7.65 -2.73 -14.01
N LEU A 45 -8.15 -2.73 -12.77
CA LEU A 45 -7.89 -1.66 -11.81
C LEU A 45 -6.39 -1.46 -11.58
N ALA A 46 -5.64 -2.55 -11.38
CA ALA A 46 -4.21 -2.47 -11.13
C ALA A 46 -3.46 -1.76 -12.26
N VAL A 47 -3.76 -2.13 -13.51
CA VAL A 47 -3.19 -1.50 -14.71
C VAL A 47 -3.63 -0.04 -14.83
N ASP A 48 -4.92 0.25 -14.62
CA ASP A 48 -5.46 1.60 -14.70
C ASP A 48 -4.80 2.53 -13.66
N MET A 49 -4.63 2.07 -12.43
CA MET A 49 -3.93 2.83 -11.37
C MET A 49 -2.48 3.15 -11.77
N GLU A 50 -1.73 2.17 -12.28
CA GLU A 50 -0.35 2.42 -12.71
C GLU A 50 -0.29 3.40 -13.90
N ASN A 51 -1.23 3.30 -14.84
CA ASN A 51 -1.30 4.20 -15.98
C ASN A 51 -1.62 5.64 -15.58
N ILE A 52 -2.59 5.85 -14.68
CA ILE A 52 -2.92 7.19 -14.17
C ILE A 52 -1.71 7.85 -13.51
N VAL A 53 -0.92 7.08 -12.73
CA VAL A 53 0.32 7.60 -12.13
C VAL A 53 1.33 8.02 -13.20
N ARG A 54 1.51 7.20 -14.25
CA ARG A 54 2.40 7.51 -15.39
C ARG A 54 1.94 8.74 -16.17
N GLU A 55 0.65 8.86 -16.43
CA GLU A 55 0.05 10.01 -17.12
C GLU A 55 0.31 11.33 -16.41
N HIS A 56 0.41 11.29 -15.07
CA HIS A 56 0.76 12.45 -14.25
C HIS A 56 2.27 12.61 -14.00
N GLY A 57 3.12 11.91 -14.77
CA GLY A 57 4.57 12.09 -14.77
C GLY A 57 5.31 11.43 -13.60
N ALA A 58 4.67 10.52 -12.87
CA ALA A 58 5.29 9.75 -11.79
C ALA A 58 5.47 8.28 -12.16
N THR A 59 6.38 7.61 -11.45
CA THR A 59 6.63 6.17 -11.61
C THR A 59 5.80 5.39 -10.59
N PRO A 60 4.90 4.49 -11.02
CA PRO A 60 4.13 3.66 -10.09
C PRO A 60 5.02 2.57 -9.48
N ALA A 61 4.89 2.38 -8.17
CA ALA A 61 5.51 1.30 -7.42
C ALA A 61 4.44 0.45 -6.75
N THR A 62 3.79 -0.44 -7.50
CA THR A 62 2.95 -1.48 -6.91
C THR A 62 3.81 -2.38 -6.04
N ILE A 63 3.51 -2.44 -4.74
CA ILE A 63 4.25 -3.23 -3.76
C ILE A 63 3.48 -4.51 -3.48
N ALA A 64 4.17 -5.65 -3.48
CA ALA A 64 3.59 -6.96 -3.16
C ALA A 64 4.66 -7.90 -2.60
N ILE A 65 4.23 -9.04 -2.05
CA ILE A 65 5.13 -10.16 -1.76
C ILE A 65 4.94 -11.23 -2.84
N LEU A 66 6.03 -11.63 -3.50
CA LEU A 66 6.03 -12.74 -4.45
C LEU A 66 7.07 -13.76 -4.00
N ASP A 67 6.61 -14.97 -3.72
CA ASP A 67 7.41 -16.15 -3.36
C ASP A 67 8.47 -15.87 -2.27
N GLY A 68 8.10 -15.07 -1.26
CA GLY A 68 8.96 -14.70 -0.14
C GLY A 68 9.85 -13.47 -0.36
N GLU A 69 9.70 -12.76 -1.49
CA GLU A 69 10.42 -11.54 -1.79
C GLU A 69 9.52 -10.31 -1.77
N ILE A 70 10.05 -9.17 -1.31
CA ILE A 70 9.35 -7.89 -1.29
C ILE A 70 9.61 -7.17 -2.61
N HIS A 71 8.62 -7.16 -3.50
CA HIS A 71 8.73 -6.47 -4.78
C HIS A 71 8.28 -5.02 -4.62
N ILE A 72 9.12 -4.09 -5.09
CA ILE A 72 8.88 -2.65 -5.11
C ILE A 72 8.81 -2.22 -6.58
N GLY A 73 7.58 -2.04 -7.04
CA GLY A 73 7.25 -1.98 -8.45
C GLY A 73 7.12 -3.39 -9.03
N LEU A 74 5.99 -3.69 -9.65
CA LEU A 74 5.79 -4.93 -10.39
C LEU A 74 5.97 -4.68 -11.88
N SER A 75 6.47 -5.66 -12.59
CA SER A 75 6.31 -5.76 -14.05
C SER A 75 4.88 -6.14 -14.41
N GLU A 76 4.51 -5.94 -15.68
CA GLU A 76 3.19 -6.33 -16.19
C GLU A 76 2.91 -7.84 -15.99
N GLU A 77 3.94 -8.68 -16.15
CA GLU A 77 3.85 -10.13 -15.95
C GLU A 77 3.65 -10.48 -14.47
N GLU A 78 4.41 -9.87 -13.57
CA GLU A 78 4.26 -10.06 -12.12
C GLU A 78 2.89 -9.58 -11.63
N LEU A 79 2.41 -8.43 -12.14
CA LEU A 79 1.11 -7.87 -11.81
C LEU A 79 -0.04 -8.79 -12.26
N SER A 80 0.04 -9.27 -13.51
CA SER A 80 -0.91 -10.25 -14.06
C SER A 80 -0.88 -11.56 -13.28
N THR A 81 0.32 -12.03 -12.93
CA THR A 81 0.51 -13.25 -12.12
C THR A 81 -0.15 -13.09 -10.75
N LEU A 82 0.13 -12.01 -10.03
CA LEU A 82 -0.45 -11.73 -8.72
C LEU A 82 -1.98 -11.65 -8.78
N ALA A 83 -2.54 -10.96 -9.78
CA ALA A 83 -3.98 -10.82 -9.94
C ALA A 83 -4.70 -12.15 -10.23
N ASN A 84 -4.01 -13.10 -10.88
CA ASN A 84 -4.56 -14.41 -11.26
C ASN A 84 -4.20 -15.55 -10.30
N ARG A 85 -3.32 -15.29 -9.32
CA ARG A 85 -2.87 -16.28 -8.34
C ARG A 85 -3.95 -16.61 -7.30
N GLN A 86 -4.19 -17.90 -7.04
CA GLN A 86 -5.25 -18.35 -6.11
C GLN A 86 -4.75 -18.50 -4.66
N ASP A 87 -3.48 -18.83 -4.48
CA ASP A 87 -2.80 -19.04 -3.20
C ASP A 87 -2.20 -17.75 -2.63
N THR A 88 -2.95 -16.64 -2.70
CA THR A 88 -2.48 -15.35 -2.17
C THR A 88 -2.87 -15.17 -0.70
N ARG A 89 -2.02 -14.45 0.05
CA ARG A 89 -2.31 -13.99 1.40
C ARG A 89 -2.56 -12.49 1.43
N LYS A 90 -3.42 -12.03 2.33
CA LYS A 90 -3.51 -10.62 2.73
C LYS A 90 -2.44 -10.38 3.78
N ILE A 91 -1.45 -9.53 3.48
CA ILE A 91 -0.21 -9.40 4.27
C ILE A 91 -0.19 -8.03 4.93
N SER A 92 -0.48 -7.99 6.23
CA SER A 92 -0.23 -6.82 7.09
C SER A 92 1.19 -6.90 7.70
N VAL A 93 1.60 -5.87 8.43
CA VAL A 93 2.98 -5.74 8.95
C VAL A 93 3.39 -6.91 9.84
N ARG A 94 2.45 -7.52 10.57
CA ARG A 94 2.71 -8.71 11.39
C ARG A 94 2.94 -9.98 10.57
N ASP A 95 2.43 -10.01 9.34
CA ASP A 95 2.44 -11.17 8.46
C ASP A 95 3.70 -11.19 7.58
N LEU A 96 4.40 -10.06 7.44
CA LEU A 96 5.60 -9.92 6.60
C LEU A 96 6.65 -10.99 6.92
N GLY A 97 7.07 -11.12 8.18
CA GLY A 97 8.11 -12.10 8.55
C GLY A 97 7.74 -13.54 8.20
N ILE A 98 6.45 -13.90 8.36
CA ILE A 98 5.94 -15.22 8.01
C ILE A 98 5.94 -15.41 6.49
N ALA A 99 5.47 -14.42 5.73
CA ALA A 99 5.41 -14.49 4.27
C ALA A 99 6.80 -14.66 3.64
N LEU A 100 7.79 -13.91 4.14
CA LEU A 100 9.19 -14.00 3.68
C LEU A 100 9.80 -15.36 4.03
N ALA A 101 9.65 -15.82 5.27
CA ALA A 101 10.26 -17.08 5.72
C ALA A 101 9.65 -18.32 5.06
N ALA A 102 8.35 -18.29 4.74
CA ALA A 102 7.63 -19.41 4.16
C ALA A 102 7.50 -19.34 2.63
N GLY A 103 8.12 -18.38 1.96
CA GLY A 103 8.05 -18.25 0.49
C GLY A 103 6.63 -17.98 -0.02
N LEU A 104 5.82 -17.24 0.74
CA LEU A 104 4.42 -16.98 0.39
C LEU A 104 4.31 -15.83 -0.61
N SER A 105 3.22 -15.83 -1.38
CA SER A 105 2.82 -14.72 -2.23
C SER A 105 1.57 -14.04 -1.67
N GLY A 106 1.44 -12.73 -1.86
CA GLY A 106 0.28 -12.01 -1.34
C GLY A 106 0.28 -10.52 -1.56
N GLY A 107 -0.91 -9.95 -1.40
CA GLY A 107 -1.12 -8.52 -1.46
C GLY A 107 -0.75 -7.84 -0.14
N THR A 108 0.00 -6.75 -0.19
CA THR A 108 0.32 -5.93 0.99
C THR A 108 -0.84 -5.01 1.31
N THR A 109 -1.23 -4.93 2.59
CA THR A 109 -2.23 -3.95 3.04
C THR A 109 -1.66 -2.53 3.01
N VAL A 110 -2.48 -1.53 3.34
CA VAL A 110 -2.01 -0.15 3.57
C VAL A 110 -0.84 -0.12 4.56
N ALA A 111 -0.94 -0.79 5.71
CA ALA A 111 0.16 -0.89 6.68
C ALA A 111 1.46 -1.48 6.08
N SER A 112 1.39 -2.63 5.41
CA SER A 112 2.60 -3.24 4.84
C SER A 112 3.22 -2.40 3.73
N THR A 113 2.37 -1.82 2.87
CA THR A 113 2.81 -0.93 1.80
C THR A 113 3.47 0.33 2.37
N LEU A 114 2.90 0.93 3.43
CA LEU A 114 3.50 2.05 4.16
C LEU A 114 4.86 1.72 4.76
N PHE A 115 4.98 0.54 5.37
CA PHE A 115 6.24 0.07 5.96
C PHE A 115 7.32 -0.08 4.89
N VAL A 116 7.01 -0.79 3.80
CA VAL A 116 7.95 -1.02 2.70
C VAL A 116 8.29 0.29 1.96
N ALA A 117 7.31 1.15 1.69
CA ALA A 117 7.53 2.44 1.03
C ALA A 117 8.49 3.33 1.84
N ALA A 118 8.32 3.38 3.17
CA ALA A 118 9.21 4.13 4.04
C ALA A 118 10.66 3.63 3.97
N ILE A 119 10.87 2.31 4.02
CA ILE A 119 12.19 1.66 3.91
C ILE A 119 12.80 1.89 2.52
N ALA A 120 11.98 1.84 1.47
CA ALA A 120 12.36 2.12 0.09
C ALA A 120 12.56 3.63 -0.20
N ASN A 121 12.39 4.49 0.81
CA ASN A 121 12.47 5.94 0.70
C ASN A 121 11.46 6.57 -0.29
N ILE A 122 10.33 5.90 -0.54
CA ILE A 122 9.21 6.42 -1.32
C ILE A 122 8.33 7.27 -0.38
N LYS A 123 7.99 8.50 -0.79
CA LYS A 123 7.34 9.50 0.10
C LYS A 123 5.84 9.64 -0.11
N VAL A 124 5.29 9.08 -1.18
CA VAL A 124 3.87 9.18 -1.53
C VAL A 124 3.32 7.79 -1.80
N PHE A 125 2.15 7.49 -1.22
CA PHE A 125 1.40 6.26 -1.40
C PHE A 125 -0.06 6.61 -1.70
N ALA A 126 -0.63 6.04 -2.76
CA ALA A 126 -2.06 6.17 -3.08
C ALA A 126 -2.82 4.86 -2.84
N THR A 127 -4.00 4.96 -2.25
CA THR A 127 -4.94 3.84 -2.04
C THR A 127 -6.38 4.36 -2.11
N GLY A 128 -7.36 3.47 -2.25
CA GLY A 128 -8.78 3.87 -2.20
C GLY A 128 -9.17 4.40 -0.82
N GLY A 129 -8.94 3.62 0.24
CA GLY A 129 -9.30 4.01 1.60
C GLY A 129 -8.50 3.25 2.64
N ILE A 130 -8.12 3.92 3.72
CA ILE A 130 -7.39 3.28 4.82
C ILE A 130 -8.31 2.37 5.64
N GLY A 131 -7.72 1.41 6.37
CA GLY A 131 -8.40 0.78 7.49
C GLY A 131 -8.55 1.72 8.67
N GLY A 132 -9.24 1.29 9.72
CA GLY A 132 -9.52 2.12 10.89
C GLY A 132 -10.07 1.31 12.05
N VAL A 133 -10.82 1.96 12.92
CA VAL A 133 -11.52 1.31 14.05
C VAL A 133 -12.81 0.69 13.53
N HIS A 134 -13.07 -0.57 13.88
CA HIS A 134 -14.29 -1.26 13.47
C HIS A 134 -15.48 -0.91 14.37
N ARG A 135 -16.69 -0.87 13.78
CA ARG A 135 -17.92 -0.56 14.50
C ARG A 135 -18.26 -1.67 15.51
N GLY A 136 -18.57 -1.27 16.75
CA GLY A 136 -19.03 -2.20 17.79
C GLY A 136 -17.96 -3.16 18.33
N ALA A 137 -16.69 -2.99 17.94
CA ALA A 137 -15.58 -3.84 18.37
C ALA A 137 -14.34 -2.97 18.69
N PRO A 138 -14.24 -2.39 19.90
CA PRO A 138 -13.25 -1.34 20.22
C PRO A 138 -11.79 -1.80 20.16
N PHE A 139 -11.52 -3.11 20.16
CA PHE A 139 -10.18 -3.68 20.02
C PHE A 139 -9.88 -4.22 18.61
N ASP A 140 -10.85 -4.17 17.70
CA ASP A 140 -10.64 -4.48 16.28
C ASP A 140 -10.25 -3.18 15.56
N VAL A 141 -8.95 -2.86 15.67
CA VAL A 141 -8.35 -1.64 15.13
C VAL A 141 -7.31 -2.01 14.08
N SER A 142 -7.45 -1.45 12.88
CA SER A 142 -6.50 -1.71 11.79
C SER A 142 -5.08 -1.29 12.15
N ALA A 143 -4.11 -2.16 11.83
CA ALA A 143 -2.69 -1.85 11.94
C ALA A 143 -2.25 -0.65 11.06
N ASP A 144 -3.08 -0.25 10.09
CA ASP A 144 -2.85 0.93 9.26
C ASP A 144 -2.66 2.19 10.11
N LEU A 145 -3.48 2.37 11.16
CA LEU A 145 -3.45 3.58 11.99
C LEU A 145 -2.14 3.73 12.76
N THR A 146 -1.68 2.63 13.37
CA THR A 146 -0.38 2.60 14.05
C THR A 146 0.77 2.78 13.08
N GLN A 147 0.67 2.24 11.87
CA GLN A 147 1.73 2.36 10.87
C GLN A 147 1.82 3.79 10.30
N LEU A 148 0.68 4.48 10.11
CA LEU A 148 0.63 5.89 9.72
C LEU A 148 1.41 6.78 10.70
N GLY A 149 1.34 6.50 12.00
CA GLY A 149 2.12 7.23 13.02
C GLY A 149 3.62 6.94 13.01
N LYS A 150 4.08 5.91 12.29
CA LYS A 150 5.48 5.45 12.27
C LYS A 150 6.19 5.70 10.94
N SER A 151 5.46 5.74 9.83
CA SER A 151 6.02 5.87 8.49
C SER A 151 6.01 7.33 8.00
N PRO A 152 7.17 7.91 7.62
CA PRO A 152 7.23 9.25 7.04
C PRO A 152 6.83 9.23 5.55
N VAL A 153 5.57 8.85 5.28
CA VAL A 153 4.98 8.68 3.95
C VAL A 153 3.60 9.33 3.94
N VAL A 154 3.31 10.14 2.92
CA VAL A 154 1.97 10.71 2.71
C VAL A 154 1.07 9.64 2.09
N VAL A 155 -0.09 9.40 2.69
CA VAL A 155 -1.13 8.51 2.15
C VAL A 155 -2.27 9.33 1.58
N VAL A 156 -2.46 9.22 0.27
CA VAL A 156 -3.60 9.81 -0.44
C VAL A 156 -4.71 8.77 -0.54
N CYS A 157 -5.89 9.10 -0.02
CA CYS A 157 -7.04 8.22 -0.01
C CYS A 157 -8.36 9.00 0.09
N ALA A 158 -9.49 8.33 -0.12
CA ALA A 158 -10.83 8.86 0.11
C ALA A 158 -11.25 8.76 1.60
N GLY A 159 -10.29 8.86 2.52
CA GLY A 159 -10.52 8.66 3.96
C GLY A 159 -10.49 7.18 4.37
N ALA A 160 -11.17 6.86 5.48
CA ALA A 160 -11.30 5.48 5.97
C ALA A 160 -12.52 4.80 5.34
N LYS A 161 -12.42 3.50 5.07
CA LYS A 161 -13.50 2.71 4.44
C LYS A 161 -14.85 2.92 5.16
N ALA A 162 -15.93 3.15 4.41
CA ALA A 162 -17.27 3.49 4.91
C ALA A 162 -17.87 2.51 5.94
N ILE A 163 -17.36 1.27 5.99
CA ILE A 163 -17.79 0.23 6.93
C ILE A 163 -17.26 0.44 8.37
N LEU A 164 -16.36 1.39 8.57
CA LEU A 164 -15.65 1.64 9.82
C LEU A 164 -16.36 2.67 10.72
N ASP A 165 -15.86 2.78 11.95
CA ASP A 165 -16.20 3.84 12.89
C ASP A 165 -15.27 5.04 12.63
N LEU A 166 -15.78 6.02 11.88
CA LEU A 166 -14.98 7.19 11.47
C LEU A 166 -14.62 8.11 12.64
N PRO A 167 -15.54 8.43 13.58
CA PRO A 167 -15.18 9.16 14.80
C PRO A 167 -14.05 8.48 15.57
N ALA A 168 -14.17 7.19 15.89
CA ALA A 168 -13.12 6.49 16.63
C ALA A 168 -11.80 6.39 15.84
N THR A 169 -11.87 6.26 14.51
CA THR A 169 -10.69 6.27 13.65
C THR A 169 -9.93 7.60 13.75
N ARG A 170 -10.65 8.74 13.79
CA ARG A 170 -10.04 10.06 13.93
C ARG A 170 -9.35 10.23 15.29
N GLU A 171 -9.97 9.78 16.38
CA GLU A 171 -9.37 9.82 17.72
C GLU A 171 -8.07 9.01 17.81
N VAL A 172 -8.01 7.85 17.15
CA VAL A 172 -6.78 7.05 17.09
C VAL A 172 -5.72 7.76 16.25
N LEU A 173 -6.07 8.37 15.11
CA LEU A 173 -5.12 9.15 14.29
C LEU A 173 -4.55 10.33 15.07
N GLU A 174 -5.39 11.06 15.81
CA GLU A 174 -4.96 12.13 16.71
C GLU A 174 -3.98 11.59 17.77
N THR A 175 -4.33 10.49 18.43
CA THR A 175 -3.47 9.85 19.44
C THR A 175 -2.13 9.39 18.88
N GLN A 176 -2.09 8.93 17.62
CA GLN A 176 -0.86 8.54 16.92
C GLN A 176 -0.07 9.76 16.39
N GLY A 177 -0.59 10.98 16.54
CA GLY A 177 0.05 12.19 16.03
C GLY A 177 0.05 12.30 14.50
N VAL A 178 -0.92 11.67 13.83
CA VAL A 178 -1.02 11.64 12.36
C VAL A 178 -1.80 12.86 11.87
N PRO A 179 -1.20 13.75 11.06
CA PRO A 179 -1.94 14.84 10.44
C PRO A 179 -2.96 14.31 9.44
N VAL A 180 -4.20 14.78 9.53
CA VAL A 180 -5.27 14.49 8.58
C VAL A 180 -5.57 15.76 7.78
N ILE A 181 -5.41 15.69 6.46
CA ILE A 181 -5.54 16.85 5.57
C ILE A 181 -6.70 16.60 4.61
N GLY A 182 -7.72 17.45 4.66
CA GLY A 182 -8.80 17.47 3.67
C GLY A 182 -8.37 18.23 2.42
N TYR A 183 -8.34 17.55 1.27
CA TYR A 183 -8.07 18.21 -0.01
C TYR A 183 -9.35 18.91 -0.49
N GLN A 184 -9.36 20.24 -0.45
CA GLN A 184 -10.51 21.09 -0.83
C GLN A 184 -11.78 20.84 0.00
N THR A 185 -11.63 20.34 1.23
CA THR A 185 -12.75 20.06 2.15
C THR A 185 -12.29 20.18 3.59
N ASP A 186 -13.20 20.57 4.49
CA ASP A 186 -13.01 20.55 5.94
C ASP A 186 -13.64 19.29 6.59
N GLU A 187 -14.36 18.48 5.81
CA GLU A 187 -15.00 17.26 6.28
C GLU A 187 -14.09 16.04 6.07
N PHE A 188 -14.12 15.10 7.04
CA PHE A 188 -13.42 13.82 6.90
C PHE A 188 -14.15 12.93 5.88
N PRO A 189 -13.53 12.59 4.73
CA PRO A 189 -14.20 11.79 3.71
C PRO A 189 -14.52 10.38 4.22
N ALA A 190 -15.69 9.87 3.84
CA ALA A 190 -16.24 8.61 4.34
C ALA A 190 -16.13 7.47 3.31
N PHE A 191 -15.00 7.41 2.58
CA PHE A 191 -14.80 6.65 1.35
C PHE A 191 -15.58 7.19 0.14
#